data_AF-A0AAD6WL77-F1
#
_entry.id   AF-A0AAD6WL77-F1
#
_cell.length_a   1.000
_cell.length_b   1.000
_cell.length_c   1.000
_cell.angle_alpha   90.00
_cell.angle_beta   90.00
_cell.angle_gamma   90.00
#
_symmetry.space_group_name_H-M   'P 1'
#
loop_
_entity.id
_entity.type
_entity.pdbx_description
1 polymer ?
#
loop_
_entity_poly.entity_id
_entity_poly.type
_entity_poly.pdbx_seq_one_letter_code
_entity_poly.pdbx_strand_id
1 'polypeptide(L)' 'VVRDVRHCWNYTQAMIERARLLRKAIDSWVLEREELRPLYLKSSDWDLLEALDKTLKVAL' A
#
# COMPACT_ATOMS: atom_id res chain seq x y z
N VAL A 1 11.38 -20.42 -7.05
CA VAL A 1 9.91 -20.53 -6.98
C VAL A 1 9.33 -19.57 -8.01
N VAL A 2 8.72 -20.06 -9.09
CA VAL A 2 7.98 -19.19 -10.01
C VAL A 2 6.69 -18.79 -9.28
N ARG A 3 6.58 -17.52 -8.86
CA ARG A 3 5.34 -17.02 -8.27
C ARG A 3 4.38 -16.73 -9.42
N ASP A 4 3.24 -17.44 -9.46
CA ASP A 4 2.13 -17.09 -10.36
C ASP A 4 1.76 -15.61 -10.14
N VAL A 5 1.44 -14.91 -11.22
CA VAL A 5 0.89 -13.54 -11.24
C VAL A 5 -0.18 -13.35 -10.18
N ARG A 6 -1.08 -14.34 -9.99
CA ARG A 6 -2.10 -14.33 -8.93
C ARG A 6 -1.52 -14.18 -7.54
N HIS A 7 -0.46 -14.93 -7.26
CA HIS A 7 0.18 -14.91 -5.95
C HIS A 7 0.88 -13.57 -5.69
N CYS A 8 1.54 -13.00 -6.72
CA CYS A 8 2.14 -11.67 -6.64
C CYS A 8 1.08 -10.57 -6.40
N TRP A 9 -0.05 -10.60 -7.12
CA TRP A 9 -1.12 -9.63 -6.97
C TRP A 9 -1.82 -9.73 -5.61
N ASN A 10 -2.04 -10.94 -5.11
CA ASN A 10 -2.59 -11.14 -3.76
C ASN A 10 -1.67 -10.59 -2.67
N TYR A 11 -0.35 -10.77 -2.78
CA TYR A 11 0.59 -10.15 -1.84
C TYR A 11 0.57 -8.63 -1.92
N THR A 12 0.56 -8.06 -3.13
CA THR A 12 0.47 -6.61 -3.32
C THR A 12 -0.83 -6.07 -2.73
N GLN A 13 -1.95 -6.73 -2.98
CA GLN A 13 -3.26 -6.35 -2.44
C GLN A 13 -3.27 -6.40 -0.90
N ALA A 14 -2.79 -7.49 -0.30
CA ALA A 14 -2.68 -7.60 1.15
C ALA A 14 -1.75 -6.53 1.77
N MET A 15 -0.65 -6.18 1.10
CA MET A 15 0.23 -5.08 1.52
C MET A 15 -0.50 -3.73 1.46
N ILE A 16 -1.28 -3.47 0.41
CA ILE A 16 -2.05 -2.25 0.26
C ILE A 16 -3.12 -2.15 1.35
N GLU A 17 -3.91 -3.22 1.58
CA GLU A 17 -4.90 -3.27 2.66
C GLU A 17 -4.24 -2.97 4.02
N ARG A 18 -3.10 -3.59 4.29
CA ARG A 18 -2.37 -3.37 5.54
C ARG A 18 -1.84 -1.94 5.67
N ALA A 19 -1.30 -1.37 4.60
CA ALA A 19 -0.82 0.01 4.60
C ALA A 19 -1.97 0.99 4.83
N ARG A 20 -3.14 0.78 4.20
CA ARG A 20 -4.34 1.61 4.39
C ARG A 20 -4.84 1.57 5.84
N LEU A 21 -4.87 0.39 6.47
CA LEU A 21 -5.20 0.25 7.90
C LEU A 21 -4.25 1.03 8.81
N LEU A 22 -2.97 1.10 8.44
CA LEU A 22 -1.92 1.77 9.21
C LEU A 22 -1.64 3.20 8.76
N ARG A 23 -2.45 3.77 7.84
CA ARG A 23 -2.20 5.09 7.21
C ARG A 23 -1.78 6.17 8.21
N LYS A 24 -2.56 6.36 9.29
CA LYS A 24 -2.25 7.38 10.31
C LYS A 24 -0.89 7.15 10.97
N ALA A 25 -0.57 5.89 11.31
CA ALA A 25 0.70 5.56 11.94
C ALA A 25 1.88 5.72 10.97
N ILE A 26 1.69 5.37 9.69
CA ILE A 26 2.69 5.55 8.63
C ILE A 26 2.94 7.05 8.41
N ASP A 27 1.88 7.86 8.27
CA ASP A 27 1.99 9.30 8.06
C ASP A 27 2.73 9.96 9.25
N SER A 28 2.36 9.63 10.49
CA SER A 28 3.08 10.12 11.68
C SER A 28 4.55 9.68 11.70
N TRP A 29 4.82 8.39 11.47
CA TRP A 29 6.17 7.83 11.51
C TRP A 29 7.10 8.44 10.46
N VAL A 30 6.60 8.71 9.25
CA VAL A 30 7.35 9.37 8.18
C VAL A 30 7.59 10.84 8.47
N LEU A 31 6.63 11.55 9.06
CA LEU A 31 6.78 12.98 9.39
C LEU A 31 7.76 13.22 10.54
N GLU A 32 7.81 12.31 11.51
CA GLU A 32 8.73 12.35 12.66
C GLU A 32 10.19 12.07 12.27
N ARG A 33 10.43 11.49 11.09
CA ARG A 33 11.75 11.04 10.63
C ARG A 33 12.15 11.75 9.34
N GLU A 34 13.07 12.71 9.46
CA GLU A 34 13.49 13.54 8.33
C GLU A 34 14.03 12.71 7.15
N GLU A 35 14.73 11.62 7.43
CA GLU A 35 15.27 10.69 6.44
C GLU A 35 14.18 9.95 5.64
N LEU A 36 12.96 9.86 6.17
CA LEU A 36 11.84 9.17 5.53
C LEU A 36 10.90 10.10 4.78
N ARG A 37 11.01 11.42 4.95
CA ARG A 37 10.15 12.40 4.25
C ARG A 37 10.05 12.19 2.73
N PRO A 38 11.09 11.75 2.00
CA PRO A 38 10.95 11.43 0.56
C PRO A 38 9.95 10.31 0.25
N LEU A 39 9.64 9.46 1.24
CA LEU A 39 8.68 8.35 1.14
C LEU A 39 7.26 8.77 1.59
N TYR A 40 7.05 10.03 1.92
CA TYR A 40 5.74 10.53 2.32
C TYR A 40 4.74 10.40 1.17
N LEU A 41 3.61 9.74 1.45
CA LEU A 41 2.53 9.57 0.51
C LEU A 41 1.54 10.73 0.66
N LYS A 42 1.29 11.43 -0.45
CA LYS A 42 0.24 12.46 -0.51
C LYS A 42 -1.13 11.79 -0.48
N SER A 43 -2.17 12.58 -0.22
CA SER A 43 -3.55 12.05 -0.26
C SER A 43 -3.87 11.39 -1.61
N SER A 44 -3.42 11.97 -2.72
CA SER A 44 -3.58 11.39 -4.06
C SER A 44 -2.93 10.01 -4.21
N ASP A 45 -1.81 9.77 -3.53
CA ASP A 45 -1.12 8.48 -3.57
C ASP A 45 -1.92 7.43 -2.78
N TRP A 46 -2.49 7.82 -1.64
CA TRP A 46 -3.42 6.99 -0.89
C TRP A 46 -4.70 6.66 -1.68
N ASP A 47 -5.23 7.63 -2.44
CA ASP A 47 -6.40 7.43 -3.29
C ASP A 47 -6.08 6.46 -4.44
N LEU A 48 -4.88 6.55 -5.02
CA LEU A 48 -4.39 5.59 -6.01
C LEU A 48 -4.25 4.19 -5.42
N LEU A 49 -3.68 4.06 -4.22
CA LEU A 49 -3.57 2.77 -3.52
C LEU A 49 -4.96 2.15 -3.30
N GLU A 50 -5.97 2.94 -2.94
CA GLU A 50 -7.34 2.45 -2.82
C GLU A 50 -7.93 1.98 -4.17
N ALA A 51 -7.66 2.69 -5.27
CA ALA A 51 -8.10 2.26 -6.59
C ALA A 51 -7.41 0.95 -7.03
N LEU A 52 -6.11 0.82 -6.74
CA LEU A 52 -5.34 -0.39 -7.02
C LEU A 52 -5.84 -1.59 -6.21
N ASP A 53 -6.14 -1.41 -4.92
CA ASP A 53 -6.72 -2.44 -4.05
C ASP A 53 -8.02 -3.02 -4.67
N LYS A 54 -8.93 -2.15 -5.10
CA LYS A 54 -10.19 -2.56 -5.76
C LYS A 54 -9.95 -3.32 -7.07
N THR A 55 -8.91 -2.93 -7.82
CA THR A 55 -8.58 -3.54 -9.12
C THR A 55 -7.89 -4.89 -8.96
N LEU A 56 -7.01 -5.01 -7.96
CA LEU A 56 -6.23 -6.21 -7.68
C LEU A 56 -7.02 -7.26 -6.89
N LYS A 57 -8.18 -6.89 -6.32
CA LYS A 57 -9.08 -7.82 -5.64
C LYS A 57 -9.71 -8.80 -6.62
N VAL A 58 -8.98 -9.89 -6.89
CA VAL A 58 -9.50 -11.03 -7.65
C VAL A 58 -10.17 -11.98 -6.67
N ALA A 59 -11.47 -12.25 -6.85
CA ALA A 59 -12.17 -13.25 -6.06
C ALA A 59 -11.56 -14.64 -6.33
N LEU A 60 -11.23 -15.36 -5.24
CA LEU A 60 -10.90 -16.79 -5.29
C LEU A 60 -12.18 -17.61 -5.40
#